data_AF-A0A6I3FUV9-F1
#
_entry.id   AF-A0A6I3FUV9-F1
#
_cell.length_a   1.000
_cell.length_b   1.000
_cell.length_c   1.000
_cell.angle_alpha   90.00
_cell.angle_beta   90.00
_cell.angle_gamma   90.00
#
_symmetry.space_group_name_H-M   'P 1'
#
loop_
_entity.id
_entity.type
_entity.pdbx_description
1 polymer ?
#
loop_
_entity_poly.entity_id
_entity_poly.type
_entity_poly.pdbx_seq_one_letter_code
_entity_poly.pdbx_strand_id
1 'polypeptide(L)'
;MSIASDIAGHFGPYGGRFVPEALIAALEELDAAHNAAMIDPEFQAELAELHKTYSGRPSILTEAKRFSAHAGGARVFLKREDLNHTGSHKINNVLGQALLTKRMGKKRIIAETGAGQHGVASATAAALMGLECVVYMGEEDTRRQALNVARMKILGAEVVPVTSGSRTLKDAINEAMRDWVTNVETTHYLLGTVAGPHPFPTMVRDFHKIIGEESRAQILELTGRLPDAVLACVGGGSNAIGIFHRFIADEGVRLIGLEAGGDGVETGRHAATISGGSPGVLHGTRSYVLQDANGQTVESHSISAGLDYPGVGPEHAYLHD
;
A
#
# COMPACT_ATOMS: atom_id res chain seq x y z
N MET A 1 -18.20 15.74 1.49
CA MET A 1 -18.85 15.04 2.62
C MET A 1 -17.79 14.29 3.39
N SER A 2 -17.82 14.30 4.73
CA SER A 2 -16.86 13.57 5.57
C SER A 2 -16.98 12.08 5.28
N ILE A 3 -15.91 11.47 4.76
CA ILE A 3 -15.79 10.03 4.47
C ILE A 3 -15.45 9.23 5.75
N ALA A 4 -15.26 9.93 6.87
CA ALA A 4 -14.97 9.31 8.16
C ALA A 4 -16.29 8.88 8.81
N SER A 5 -16.39 7.60 9.18
CA SER A 5 -17.44 7.15 10.10
C SER A 5 -17.24 7.80 11.48
N ASP A 6 -18.29 7.90 12.29
CA ASP A 6 -18.19 8.35 13.68
C ASP A 6 -17.36 7.40 14.57
N ILE A 7 -17.05 6.19 14.08
CA ILE A 7 -16.21 5.21 14.75
C ILE A 7 -14.79 5.29 14.20
N ALA A 8 -13.83 5.59 15.09
CA ALA A 8 -12.42 5.67 14.74
C ALA A 8 -11.95 4.42 13.97
N GLY A 9 -11.22 4.65 12.88
CA GLY A 9 -10.67 3.59 12.04
C GLY A 9 -11.67 2.89 11.11
N HIS A 10 -12.93 3.34 11.04
CA HIS A 10 -13.92 2.76 10.12
C HIS A 10 -14.31 3.71 8.98
N PHE A 11 -14.49 3.12 7.80
CA PHE A 11 -15.09 3.72 6.60
C PHE A 11 -16.43 3.02 6.37
N GLY A 12 -17.52 3.63 6.83
CA GLY A 12 -18.81 2.94 6.92
C GLY A 12 -18.68 1.63 7.74
N PRO A 13 -19.05 0.45 7.19
CA PRO A 13 -18.92 -0.83 7.89
C PRO A 13 -17.51 -1.46 7.84
N TYR A 14 -16.57 -0.87 7.09
CA TYR A 14 -15.24 -1.42 6.83
C TYR A 14 -14.16 -0.77 7.70
N GLY A 15 -13.03 -1.44 7.88
CA GLY A 15 -11.89 -0.95 8.67
C GLY A 15 -11.78 -1.61 10.04
N GLY A 16 -11.48 -0.81 11.06
CA GLY A 16 -11.37 -1.23 12.46
C GLY A 16 -10.00 -1.78 12.87
N ARG A 17 -9.96 -2.36 14.08
CA ARG A 17 -8.79 -3.01 14.68
C ARG A 17 -9.16 -4.44 15.11
N PHE A 18 -9.03 -5.39 14.21
CA PHE A 18 -9.31 -6.81 14.46
C PHE A 18 -8.03 -7.58 14.81
N VAL A 19 -7.34 -7.14 15.85
CA VAL A 19 -6.02 -7.65 16.25
C VAL A 19 -6.03 -8.15 17.69
N PRO A 20 -5.03 -8.97 18.11
CA PRO A 20 -4.84 -9.31 19.52
C PRO A 20 -4.59 -8.07 20.39
N GLU A 21 -5.03 -8.13 21.65
CA GLU A 21 -4.85 -7.07 22.64
C GLU A 21 -3.39 -6.60 22.76
N ALA A 22 -2.43 -7.52 22.60
CA ALA A 22 -1.00 -7.24 22.65
C ALA A 22 -0.52 -6.16 21.64
N LEU A 23 -1.28 -5.89 20.57
CA LEU A 23 -0.95 -4.86 19.57
C LEU A 23 -1.67 -3.54 19.78
N ILE A 24 -2.64 -3.45 20.70
CA ILE A 24 -3.48 -2.25 20.84
C ILE A 24 -2.65 -1.04 21.24
N ALA A 25 -1.79 -1.16 22.25
CA ALA A 25 -0.93 -0.06 22.71
C ALA A 25 -0.01 0.48 21.59
N ALA A 26 0.52 -0.42 20.75
CA ALA A 26 1.37 -0.05 19.62
C ALA A 26 0.60 0.71 18.54
N LEU A 27 -0.63 0.28 18.26
CA LEU A 27 -1.50 0.92 17.29
C LEU A 27 -1.97 2.29 17.79
N GLU A 28 -2.19 2.45 19.09
CA GLU A 28 -2.51 3.74 19.71
C GLU A 28 -1.31 4.69 19.69
N GLU A 29 -0.10 4.21 20.01
CA GLU A 29 1.15 4.97 19.86
C GLU A 29 1.32 5.47 18.42
N LEU A 30 1.16 4.56 17.45
CA LEU A 30 1.27 4.88 16.03
C LEU A 30 0.21 5.88 15.55
N ASP A 31 -1.05 5.72 15.99
CA ASP A 31 -2.15 6.61 15.61
C ASP A 31 -1.92 8.03 16.17
N ALA A 32 -1.52 8.12 17.44
CA ALA A 32 -1.16 9.40 18.05
C ALA A 32 0.02 10.07 17.34
N ALA A 33 1.08 9.30 17.04
CA ALA A 33 2.26 9.80 16.34
C ALA A 33 1.94 10.28 14.92
N HIS A 34 1.13 9.52 14.17
CA HIS A 34 0.66 9.89 12.84
C HIS A 34 -0.16 11.19 12.88
N ASN A 35 -1.18 11.26 13.74
CA ASN A 35 -2.05 12.43 13.83
C ASN A 35 -1.27 13.70 14.21
N ALA A 36 -0.30 13.58 15.14
CA ALA A 36 0.59 14.69 15.50
C ALA A 36 1.48 15.11 14.33
N ALA A 37 2.05 14.15 13.59
CA ALA A 37 2.92 14.43 12.44
C ALA A 37 2.19 15.08 11.25
N MET A 38 0.92 14.75 11.04
CA MET A 38 0.13 15.30 9.93
C MET A 38 -0.21 16.79 10.09
N ILE A 39 -0.16 17.32 11.32
CA ILE A 39 -0.38 18.75 11.60
C ILE A 39 0.93 19.51 11.93
N ASP A 40 2.05 18.80 12.01
CA ASP A 40 3.36 19.37 12.35
C ASP A 40 4.07 19.90 11.10
N PRO A 41 4.29 21.23 10.98
CA PRO A 41 4.97 21.81 9.82
C PRO A 41 6.39 21.30 9.61
N GLU A 42 7.11 20.92 10.67
CA GLU A 42 8.49 20.41 10.56
C GLU A 42 8.50 19.02 9.91
N PHE A 43 7.58 18.15 10.32
CA PHE A 43 7.43 16.82 9.70
C PHE A 43 7.04 16.93 8.23
N GLN A 44 6.07 17.79 7.92
CA GLN A 44 5.64 18.01 6.53
C GLN A 44 6.77 18.58 5.67
N ALA A 45 7.58 19.49 6.21
CA ALA A 45 8.74 20.05 5.52
C ALA A 45 9.83 18.99 5.28
N GLU A 46 10.13 18.15 6.26
CA GLU A 46 11.12 17.07 6.13
C GLU A 46 10.66 16.03 5.09
N LEU A 47 9.40 15.60 5.12
CA LEU A 47 8.85 14.68 4.14
C LEU A 47 8.83 15.29 2.72
N ALA A 48 8.45 16.56 2.59
CA ALA A 48 8.47 17.27 1.32
C ALA A 48 9.89 17.41 0.75
N GLU A 49 10.88 17.68 1.61
CA GLU A 49 12.28 17.74 1.21
C GLU A 49 12.77 16.37 0.71
N LEU A 50 12.51 15.29 1.46
CA LEU A 50 12.81 13.92 1.00
C LEU A 50 12.10 13.58 -0.31
N HIS A 51 10.86 14.04 -0.48
CA HIS A 51 10.15 13.85 -1.73
C HIS A 51 10.89 14.48 -2.90
N LYS A 52 11.32 15.73 -2.74
CA LYS A 52 12.01 16.51 -3.76
C LYS A 52 13.44 16.02 -4.04
N THR A 53 14.24 15.81 -3.00
CA THR A 53 15.70 15.61 -3.14
C THR A 53 16.14 14.17 -3.07
N TYR A 54 15.29 13.26 -2.59
CA TYR A 54 15.61 11.83 -2.51
C TYR A 54 14.74 10.98 -3.44
N SER A 55 13.41 11.11 -3.38
CA SER A 55 12.51 10.27 -4.19
C SER A 55 12.27 10.79 -5.62
N GLY A 56 12.55 12.06 -5.89
CA GLY A 56 12.45 12.68 -7.21
C GLY A 56 11.07 13.20 -7.59
N ARG A 57 10.25 13.62 -6.63
CA ARG A 57 8.91 14.19 -6.86
C ARG A 57 8.98 15.66 -7.31
N PRO A 58 7.98 16.15 -8.07
CA PRO A 58 6.77 15.44 -8.52
C PRO A 58 7.06 14.43 -9.64
N SER A 59 6.36 13.29 -9.61
CA SER A 59 6.48 12.34 -10.73
C SER A 59 5.76 12.90 -11.96
N ILE A 60 6.24 12.58 -13.16
CA ILE A 60 5.77 13.20 -14.40
C ILE A 60 4.41 12.61 -14.82
N LEU A 61 3.58 13.39 -15.51
CA LEU A 61 2.40 12.91 -16.23
C LEU A 61 2.69 12.89 -17.75
N THR A 62 2.66 11.71 -18.37
CA THR A 62 3.04 11.53 -19.78
C THR A 62 1.84 11.11 -20.64
N GLU A 63 1.52 11.85 -21.71
CA GLU A 63 0.52 11.41 -22.69
C GLU A 63 1.09 10.31 -23.61
N ALA A 64 0.52 9.11 -23.53
CA ALA A 64 0.88 7.94 -24.33
C ALA A 64 0.14 7.94 -25.68
N LYS A 65 0.47 8.89 -26.57
CA LYS A 65 -0.25 9.11 -27.84
C LYS A 65 -0.44 7.86 -28.70
N ARG A 66 0.57 6.99 -28.78
CA ARG A 66 0.50 5.73 -29.55
C ARG A 66 -0.51 4.72 -28.96
N PHE A 67 -0.69 4.74 -27.65
CA PHE A 67 -1.61 3.83 -26.97
C PHE A 67 -3.09 4.18 -27.24
N SER A 68 -3.37 5.43 -27.64
CA SER A 68 -4.71 5.86 -28.04
C SER A 68 -5.35 4.98 -29.11
N ALA A 69 -4.55 4.48 -30.07
CA ALA A 69 -5.02 3.56 -31.12
C ALA A 69 -5.55 2.22 -30.56
N HIS A 70 -5.06 1.80 -29.40
CA HIS A 70 -5.50 0.59 -28.71
C HIS A 70 -6.60 0.86 -27.67
N ALA A 71 -6.89 2.14 -27.39
CA ALA A 71 -7.86 2.59 -26.39
C ALA A 71 -9.09 3.26 -27.04
N GLY A 72 -9.45 2.85 -28.26
CA GLY A 72 -10.63 3.39 -28.96
C GLY A 72 -10.56 4.90 -29.27
N GLY A 73 -9.36 5.46 -29.40
CA GLY A 73 -9.15 6.89 -29.62
C GLY A 73 -9.12 7.73 -28.34
N ALA A 74 -9.21 7.13 -27.16
CA ALA A 74 -9.06 7.85 -25.89
C ALA A 74 -7.65 8.43 -25.73
N ARG A 75 -7.53 9.59 -25.06
CA ARG A 75 -6.25 10.15 -24.65
C ARG A 75 -5.82 9.49 -23.35
N VAL A 76 -4.65 8.86 -23.34
CA VAL A 76 -4.16 8.10 -22.19
C VAL A 76 -2.95 8.79 -21.59
N PHE A 77 -3.04 9.10 -20.29
CA PHE A 77 -1.99 9.75 -19.53
C PHE A 77 -1.46 8.78 -18.46
N LEU A 78 -0.14 8.65 -18.39
CA LEU A 78 0.55 7.77 -17.46
C LEU A 78 1.15 8.63 -16.34
N LYS A 79 0.68 8.45 -15.10
CA LYS A 79 1.30 9.03 -13.91
C LYS A 79 2.53 8.19 -13.55
N ARG A 80 3.73 8.75 -13.74
CA ARG A 80 5.01 8.04 -13.83
C ARG A 80 5.65 7.73 -12.48
N GLU A 81 4.92 7.06 -11.59
CA GLU A 81 5.47 6.57 -10.31
C GLU A 81 6.58 5.51 -10.49
N ASP A 82 6.73 4.96 -11.69
CA ASP A 82 7.84 4.08 -12.07
C ASP A 82 9.21 4.80 -12.04
N LEU A 83 9.21 6.13 -12.17
CA LEU A 83 10.43 6.96 -12.16
C LEU A 83 10.87 7.38 -10.75
N ASN A 84 10.07 7.11 -9.73
CA ASN A 84 10.46 7.39 -8.36
C ASN A 84 11.73 6.60 -8.00
N HIS A 85 12.52 7.13 -7.07
CA HIS A 85 13.59 6.33 -6.47
C HIS A 85 13.04 5.00 -5.96
N THR A 86 13.84 3.92 -6.09
CA THR A 86 13.47 2.50 -5.92
C THR A 86 12.61 1.86 -7.03
N GLY A 87 11.88 2.66 -7.82
CA GLY A 87 11.17 2.23 -9.04
C GLY A 87 9.66 2.00 -8.88
N SER A 88 9.03 2.52 -7.82
CA SER A 88 7.57 2.42 -7.63
C SER A 88 7.01 3.50 -6.70
N HIS A 89 5.68 3.52 -6.55
CA HIS A 89 4.98 4.39 -5.60
C HIS A 89 5.31 4.07 -4.13
N LYS A 90 5.82 2.85 -3.83
CA LYS A 90 6.05 2.38 -2.44
C LYS A 90 6.98 3.29 -1.64
N ILE A 91 7.91 3.98 -2.31
CA ILE A 91 8.83 4.92 -1.65
C ILE A 91 8.10 6.03 -0.89
N ASN A 92 6.90 6.43 -1.34
CA ASN A 92 6.14 7.51 -0.70
C ASN A 92 5.73 7.11 0.72
N ASN A 93 5.18 5.91 0.86
CA ASN A 93 4.74 5.35 2.14
C ASN A 93 5.92 5.10 3.10
N VAL A 94 6.99 4.48 2.60
CA VAL A 94 8.11 4.09 3.47
C VAL A 94 8.87 5.29 4.01
N LEU A 95 8.99 6.40 3.25
CA LEU A 95 9.63 7.61 3.77
C LEU A 95 8.80 8.20 4.91
N GLY A 96 7.49 8.34 4.73
CA GLY A 96 6.59 8.82 5.78
C GLY A 96 6.62 7.95 7.04
N GLN A 97 6.51 6.63 6.88
CA GLN A 97 6.55 5.71 8.03
C GLN A 97 7.93 5.62 8.69
N ALA A 98 9.03 5.72 7.94
CA ALA A 98 10.37 5.70 8.53
C ALA A 98 10.64 7.00 9.33
N LEU A 99 10.15 8.16 8.86
CA LEU A 99 10.17 9.38 9.67
C LEU A 99 9.35 9.21 10.96
N LEU A 100 8.15 8.64 10.88
CA LEU A 100 7.35 8.33 12.07
C LEU A 100 8.09 7.38 13.02
N THR A 101 8.77 6.36 12.48
CA THR A 101 9.58 5.41 13.26
C THR A 101 10.62 6.15 14.10
N LYS A 102 11.37 7.08 13.48
CA LYS A 102 12.34 7.92 14.19
C LYS A 102 11.69 8.78 15.26
N ARG A 103 10.53 9.39 14.96
CA ARG A 103 9.79 10.24 15.89
C ARG A 103 9.29 9.48 17.11
N MET A 104 8.88 8.22 16.93
CA MET A 104 8.51 7.30 18.02
C MET A 104 9.72 6.72 18.76
N GLY A 105 10.96 7.08 18.38
CA GLY A 105 12.18 6.60 19.04
C GLY A 105 12.50 5.12 18.79
N LYS A 106 11.81 4.48 17.84
CA LYS A 106 12.04 3.07 17.47
C LYS A 106 13.32 2.99 16.62
N LYS A 107 14.07 1.90 16.78
CA LYS A 107 15.38 1.70 16.12
C LYS A 107 15.36 0.65 15.03
N ARG A 108 14.29 -0.15 15.00
CA ARG A 108 14.13 -1.29 14.11
C ARG A 108 12.82 -1.17 13.33
N ILE A 109 12.88 -1.50 12.05
CA ILE A 109 11.71 -1.69 11.21
C ILE A 109 11.62 -3.13 10.75
N ILE A 110 10.39 -3.61 10.64
CA ILE A 110 10.07 -4.84 9.93
C ILE A 110 9.09 -4.55 8.81
N ALA A 111 9.16 -5.31 7.73
CA ALA A 111 8.24 -5.20 6.60
C ALA A 111 7.99 -6.56 5.96
N GLU A 112 6.86 -6.70 5.30
CA GLU A 112 6.52 -7.83 4.42
C GLU A 112 6.83 -7.48 2.96
N THR A 113 7.05 -8.46 2.09
CA THR A 113 7.05 -8.18 0.64
C THR A 113 6.73 -9.42 -0.19
N GLY A 114 6.00 -9.21 -1.29
CA GLY A 114 5.74 -10.23 -2.32
C GLY A 114 6.67 -9.99 -3.51
N ALA A 115 6.30 -9.07 -4.41
CA ALA A 115 7.14 -8.69 -5.57
C ALA A 115 8.53 -8.10 -5.22
N GLY A 116 8.83 -7.80 -3.95
CA GLY A 116 10.10 -7.25 -3.51
C GLY A 116 10.18 -5.72 -3.48
N GLN A 117 9.27 -5.02 -4.17
CA GLN A 117 9.31 -3.54 -4.26
C GLN A 117 9.14 -2.83 -2.92
N HIS A 118 8.20 -3.30 -2.07
CA HIS A 118 8.03 -2.73 -0.72
C HIS A 118 9.25 -2.99 0.15
N GLY A 119 9.74 -4.24 0.16
CA GLY A 119 10.96 -4.61 0.89
C GLY A 119 12.19 -3.80 0.48
N VAL A 120 12.41 -3.57 -0.83
CA VAL A 120 13.49 -2.70 -1.33
C VAL A 120 13.29 -1.27 -0.84
N ALA A 121 12.07 -0.73 -0.92
CA ALA A 121 11.78 0.63 -0.45
C ALA A 121 12.00 0.78 1.06
N SER A 122 11.56 -0.19 1.87
CA SER A 122 11.78 -0.23 3.32
C SER A 122 13.26 -0.31 3.66
N ALA A 123 14.03 -1.18 3.00
CA ALA A 123 15.48 -1.28 3.18
C ALA A 123 16.20 0.02 2.78
N THR A 124 15.75 0.68 1.71
CA THR A 124 16.27 1.99 1.29
C THR A 124 16.02 3.07 2.35
N ALA A 125 14.80 3.17 2.87
CA ALA A 125 14.46 4.14 3.91
C ALA A 125 15.23 3.86 5.21
N ALA A 126 15.37 2.60 5.60
CA ALA A 126 16.15 2.20 6.77
C ALA A 126 17.64 2.56 6.64
N ALA A 127 18.25 2.25 5.49
CA ALA A 127 19.64 2.62 5.22
C ALA A 127 19.86 4.13 5.26
N LEU A 128 18.92 4.91 4.70
CA LEU A 128 18.96 6.38 4.74
C LEU A 128 18.87 6.92 6.18
N MET A 129 18.04 6.29 7.02
CA MET A 129 17.68 6.79 8.34
C MET A 129 18.44 6.16 9.50
N GLY A 130 19.35 5.23 9.22
CA GLY A 130 20.12 4.51 10.24
C GLY A 130 19.26 3.58 11.10
N LEU A 131 18.25 2.93 10.50
CA LEU A 131 17.37 1.97 11.16
C LEU A 131 17.80 0.54 10.83
N GLU A 132 17.64 -0.38 11.79
CA GLU A 132 17.73 -1.82 11.50
C GLU A 132 16.52 -2.25 10.66
N CYS A 133 16.73 -3.11 9.66
CA CYS A 133 15.65 -3.54 8.75
C CYS A 133 15.64 -5.05 8.58
N VAL A 134 14.48 -5.66 8.86
CA VAL A 134 14.19 -7.06 8.56
C VAL A 134 12.99 -7.14 7.62
N VAL A 135 13.14 -7.86 6.51
CA VAL A 135 12.09 -8.04 5.51
C VAL A 135 11.68 -9.51 5.45
N TYR A 136 10.41 -9.77 5.73
CA TYR A 136 9.78 -11.07 5.57
C TYR A 136 9.29 -11.23 4.14
N MET A 137 9.64 -12.34 3.50
CA MET A 137 9.30 -12.60 2.10
C MET A 137 9.01 -14.09 1.90
N GLY A 138 7.90 -14.43 1.25
CA GLY A 138 7.54 -15.82 0.98
C GLY A 138 8.64 -16.56 0.20
N GLU A 139 8.95 -17.81 0.56
CA GLU A 139 10.04 -18.56 -0.08
C GLU A 139 9.89 -18.63 -1.61
N GLU A 140 8.68 -18.83 -2.11
CA GLU A 140 8.40 -18.83 -3.56
C GLU A 140 8.72 -17.47 -4.20
N ASP A 141 8.37 -16.38 -3.52
CA ASP A 141 8.66 -15.03 -3.97
C ASP A 141 10.16 -14.72 -3.93
N THR A 142 10.90 -15.20 -2.92
CA THR A 142 12.36 -15.01 -2.85
C THR A 142 13.08 -15.62 -4.05
N ARG A 143 12.60 -16.78 -4.54
CA ARG A 143 13.13 -17.45 -5.73
C ARG A 143 12.78 -16.69 -7.01
N ARG A 144 11.52 -16.27 -7.16
CA ARG A 144 11.03 -15.55 -8.35
C ARG A 144 11.60 -14.13 -8.47
N GLN A 145 11.90 -13.48 -7.34
CA GLN A 145 12.33 -12.08 -7.25
C GLN A 145 13.76 -11.94 -6.70
N ALA A 146 14.65 -12.87 -7.08
CA ALA A 146 16.03 -12.92 -6.57
C ALA A 146 16.79 -11.58 -6.70
N LEU A 147 16.52 -10.79 -7.74
CA LEU A 147 17.11 -9.47 -7.92
C LEU A 147 16.73 -8.49 -6.79
N ASN A 148 15.46 -8.48 -6.37
CA ASN A 148 15.01 -7.61 -5.28
C ASN A 148 15.53 -8.11 -3.93
N VAL A 149 15.65 -9.43 -3.73
CA VAL A 149 16.34 -10.00 -2.55
C VAL A 149 17.78 -9.51 -2.47
N ALA A 150 18.53 -9.56 -3.57
CA ALA A 150 19.90 -9.07 -3.62
C ALA A 150 19.98 -7.56 -3.33
N ARG A 151 19.08 -6.74 -3.90
CA ARG A 151 19.01 -5.29 -3.63
C ARG A 151 18.78 -4.99 -2.15
N MET A 152 17.85 -5.69 -1.50
CA MET A 152 17.60 -5.52 -0.05
C MET A 152 18.84 -5.84 0.79
N LYS A 153 19.55 -6.94 0.48
CA LYS A 153 20.78 -7.31 1.18
C LYS A 153 21.92 -6.30 0.97
N ILE A 154 22.06 -5.75 -0.24
CA ILE A 154 23.05 -4.69 -0.53
C ILE A 154 22.75 -3.41 0.27
N LEU A 155 21.47 -3.12 0.51
CA LEU A 155 21.02 -2.02 1.36
C LEU A 155 21.18 -2.31 2.87
N GLY A 156 21.67 -3.48 3.25
CA GLY A 156 21.92 -3.85 4.66
C GLY A 156 20.72 -4.46 5.38
N ALA A 157 19.61 -4.73 4.70
CA ALA A 157 18.47 -5.39 5.32
C ALA A 157 18.67 -6.91 5.43
N GLU A 158 18.20 -7.48 6.54
CA GLU A 158 18.01 -8.92 6.67
C GLU A 158 16.77 -9.33 5.86
N VAL A 159 16.87 -10.42 5.09
CA VAL A 159 15.74 -10.96 4.33
C VAL A 159 15.45 -12.36 4.85
N VAL A 160 14.27 -12.55 5.45
CA VAL A 160 13.82 -13.78 6.08
C VAL A 160 12.84 -14.51 5.15
N PRO A 161 13.23 -15.66 4.55
CA PRO A 161 12.33 -16.45 3.74
C PRO A 161 11.27 -17.14 4.60
N VAL A 162 9.99 -16.95 4.27
CA VAL A 162 8.86 -17.58 4.96
C VAL A 162 8.49 -18.88 4.25
N THR A 163 8.64 -19.99 4.95
CA THR A 163 8.46 -21.36 4.42
C THR A 163 7.12 -22.00 4.84
N SER A 164 6.37 -21.32 5.71
CA SER A 164 5.05 -21.73 6.18
C SER A 164 3.96 -21.41 5.15
N GLY A 165 2.85 -22.15 5.22
CA GLY A 165 1.64 -21.89 4.41
C GLY A 165 1.87 -21.97 2.90
N SER A 166 1.28 -21.02 2.17
CA SER A 166 1.40 -20.85 0.72
C SER A 166 2.78 -20.34 0.28
N ARG A 167 3.61 -19.86 1.23
CA ARG A 167 4.94 -19.30 0.99
C ARG A 167 4.92 -18.06 0.08
N THR A 168 3.87 -17.25 0.23
CA THR A 168 3.63 -16.00 -0.52
C THR A 168 3.43 -14.81 0.42
N LEU A 169 3.04 -13.65 -0.12
CA LEU A 169 2.81 -12.41 0.62
C LEU A 169 1.92 -12.56 1.86
N LYS A 170 0.86 -13.39 1.81
CA LYS A 170 -0.02 -13.63 2.96
C LYS A 170 0.77 -14.17 4.17
N ASP A 171 1.64 -15.14 3.93
CA ASP A 171 2.42 -15.78 5.00
C ASP A 171 3.52 -14.84 5.52
N ALA A 172 4.09 -14.02 4.63
CA ALA A 172 5.03 -12.96 5.02
C ALA A 172 4.39 -11.92 5.96
N ILE A 173 3.13 -11.52 5.73
CA ILE A 173 2.37 -10.64 6.64
C ILE A 173 2.20 -11.31 8.01
N ASN A 174 1.85 -12.61 8.03
CA ASN A 174 1.65 -13.34 9.28
C ASN A 174 2.94 -13.38 10.13
N GLU A 175 4.09 -13.67 9.51
CA GLU A 175 5.37 -13.68 10.22
C GLU A 175 5.81 -12.27 10.68
N ALA A 176 5.61 -11.24 9.86
CA ALA A 176 5.87 -9.86 10.26
C ALA A 176 5.00 -9.42 11.44
N MET A 177 3.71 -9.79 11.46
CA MET A 177 2.83 -9.52 12.61
C MET A 177 3.28 -10.26 13.87
N ARG A 178 3.74 -11.51 13.76
CA ARG A 178 4.28 -12.28 14.91
C ARG A 178 5.55 -11.66 15.49
N ASP A 179 6.47 -11.22 14.64
CA ASP A 179 7.64 -10.45 15.06
C ASP A 179 7.20 -9.18 15.78
N TRP A 180 6.26 -8.42 15.19
CA TRP A 180 5.82 -7.17 15.77
C TRP A 180 5.26 -7.34 17.19
N VAL A 181 4.41 -8.35 17.40
CA VAL A 181 3.87 -8.70 18.74
C VAL A 181 5.00 -8.94 19.74
N THR A 182 6.09 -9.58 19.31
CA THR A 182 7.21 -9.96 20.18
C THR A 182 8.14 -8.77 20.49
N ASN A 183 8.29 -7.83 19.55
CA ASN A 183 9.30 -6.77 19.59
C ASN A 183 8.70 -5.34 19.58
N VAL A 184 7.44 -5.21 19.99
CA VAL A 184 6.62 -3.99 19.86
C VAL A 184 7.24 -2.73 20.48
N GLU A 185 8.03 -2.88 21.55
CA GLU A 185 8.67 -1.77 22.25
C GLU A 185 9.72 -1.07 21.39
N THR A 186 10.49 -1.83 20.62
CA THR A 186 11.67 -1.34 19.87
C THR A 186 11.46 -1.29 18.36
N THR A 187 10.41 -1.93 17.86
CA THR A 187 10.17 -2.18 16.43
C THR A 187 8.91 -1.49 15.93
N HIS A 188 9.02 -0.81 14.78
CA HIS A 188 7.87 -0.38 13.99
C HIS A 188 7.60 -1.38 12.85
N TYR A 189 6.34 -1.77 12.68
CA TYR A 189 5.91 -2.55 11.52
C TYR A 189 5.55 -1.61 10.36
N LEU A 190 6.40 -1.61 9.34
CA LEU A 190 6.26 -0.78 8.16
C LEU A 190 5.36 -1.48 7.13
N LEU A 191 4.05 -1.50 7.37
CA LEU A 191 3.06 -2.16 6.52
C LEU A 191 3.00 -1.51 5.12
N GLY A 192 2.98 -2.34 4.07
CA GLY A 192 3.24 -1.89 2.70
C GLY A 192 2.04 -1.49 1.86
N THR A 193 0.83 -1.54 2.37
CA THR A 193 -0.39 -1.21 1.61
C THR A 193 -1.49 -0.61 2.50
N VAL A 194 -2.63 -0.23 1.91
CA VAL A 194 -3.75 0.39 2.65
C VAL A 194 -4.68 -0.65 3.27
N ALA A 195 -4.08 -1.72 3.79
CA ALA A 195 -4.74 -2.77 4.55
C ALA A 195 -4.25 -2.72 6.00
N GLY A 196 -4.54 -3.75 6.80
CA GLY A 196 -4.15 -3.76 8.20
C GLY A 196 -5.12 -3.00 9.11
N PRO A 197 -4.94 -3.13 10.43
CA PRO A 197 -5.75 -2.41 11.42
C PRO A 197 -5.52 -0.90 11.31
N HIS A 198 -6.51 -0.10 11.71
CA HIS A 198 -6.31 1.33 11.95
C HIS A 198 -5.11 1.55 12.90
N PRO A 199 -4.14 2.44 12.60
CA PRO A 199 -4.20 3.53 11.63
C PRO A 199 -3.64 3.25 10.22
N PHE A 200 -3.19 2.03 9.91
CA PHE A 200 -2.47 1.76 8.67
C PHE A 200 -3.22 2.15 7.38
N PRO A 201 -4.51 1.82 7.18
CA PRO A 201 -5.21 2.22 5.95
C PRO A 201 -5.19 3.73 5.71
N THR A 202 -5.53 4.52 6.74
CA THR A 202 -5.55 5.99 6.71
C THR A 202 -4.15 6.56 6.51
N MET A 203 -3.17 6.11 7.30
CA MET A 203 -1.80 6.60 7.25
C MET A 203 -1.13 6.31 5.90
N VAL A 204 -1.26 5.09 5.40
CA VAL A 204 -0.65 4.69 4.13
C VAL A 204 -1.30 5.44 2.96
N ARG A 205 -2.62 5.69 3.01
CA ARG A 205 -3.29 6.58 2.05
C ARG A 205 -2.72 7.99 2.13
N ASP A 206 -2.59 8.54 3.32
CA ASP A 206 -2.13 9.93 3.52
C ASP A 206 -0.71 10.15 2.98
N PHE A 207 0.17 9.15 3.07
CA PHE A 207 1.49 9.20 2.42
C PHE A 207 1.46 8.95 0.91
N HIS A 208 0.39 8.36 0.36
CA HIS A 208 0.23 8.18 -1.08
C HIS A 208 -0.64 9.24 -1.76
N LYS A 209 -1.39 10.08 -1.03
CA LYS A 209 -2.31 11.08 -1.62
C LYS A 209 -1.62 12.09 -2.52
N ILE A 210 -0.32 12.30 -2.32
CA ILE A 210 0.55 13.15 -3.16
C ILE A 210 0.48 12.75 -4.64
N ILE A 211 0.24 11.46 -4.94
CA ILE A 211 0.08 10.97 -6.31
C ILE A 211 -1.14 11.64 -6.97
N GLY A 212 -2.29 11.67 -6.30
CA GLY A 212 -3.50 12.30 -6.79
C GLY A 212 -3.41 13.82 -6.82
N GLU A 213 -2.80 14.44 -5.81
CA GLU A 213 -2.57 15.89 -5.74
C GLU A 213 -1.77 16.39 -6.94
N GLU A 214 -0.63 15.77 -7.23
CA GLU A 214 0.18 16.09 -8.41
C GLU A 214 -0.56 15.78 -9.71
N SER A 215 -1.21 14.62 -9.80
CA SER A 215 -1.93 14.20 -11.03
C SER A 215 -3.03 15.18 -11.39
N ARG A 216 -3.79 15.67 -10.41
CA ARG A 216 -4.87 16.64 -10.63
C ARG A 216 -4.33 17.99 -11.09
N ALA A 217 -3.23 18.47 -10.50
CA ALA A 217 -2.60 19.70 -10.94
C ALA A 217 -2.06 19.58 -12.38
N GLN A 218 -1.33 18.50 -12.67
CA GLN A 218 -0.70 18.25 -13.96
C GLN A 218 -1.72 18.06 -15.10
N ILE A 219 -2.82 17.33 -14.87
CA ILE A 219 -3.82 17.10 -15.92
C ILE A 219 -4.60 18.38 -16.26
N LEU A 220 -4.88 19.22 -15.26
CA LEU A 220 -5.51 20.53 -15.46
C LEU A 220 -4.59 21.45 -16.26
N GLU A 221 -3.29 21.48 -15.93
CA GLU A 221 -2.29 22.25 -16.68
C GLU A 221 -2.18 21.78 -18.14
N LEU A 222 -2.12 20.46 -18.37
CA LEU A 222 -1.92 19.89 -19.71
C LEU A 222 -3.16 19.93 -20.61
N THR A 223 -4.37 19.94 -20.03
CA THR A 223 -5.61 19.74 -20.80
C THR A 223 -6.68 20.79 -20.56
N GLY A 224 -6.53 21.66 -19.56
CA GLY A 224 -7.52 22.67 -19.17
C GLY A 224 -8.78 22.09 -18.51
N ARG A 225 -8.84 20.78 -18.23
CA ARG A 225 -10.00 20.11 -17.64
C ARG A 225 -9.60 18.92 -16.77
N LEU A 226 -10.55 18.43 -15.99
CA LEU A 226 -10.40 17.17 -15.25
C LEU A 226 -10.49 15.96 -16.20
N PRO A 227 -9.87 14.82 -15.83
CA PRO A 227 -9.92 13.61 -16.65
C PRO A 227 -11.31 12.98 -16.62
N ASP A 228 -11.68 12.27 -17.69
CA ASP A 228 -12.96 11.56 -17.76
C ASP A 228 -12.98 10.29 -16.88
N ALA A 229 -11.80 9.76 -16.56
CA ALA A 229 -11.60 8.66 -15.62
C ALA A 229 -10.16 8.63 -15.08
N VAL A 230 -9.99 8.08 -13.87
CA VAL A 230 -8.71 7.72 -13.27
C VAL A 230 -8.72 6.22 -13.01
N LEU A 231 -7.67 5.54 -13.47
CA LEU A 231 -7.54 4.08 -13.41
C LEU A 231 -6.28 3.71 -12.62
N ALA A 232 -6.37 2.66 -11.80
CA ALA A 232 -5.22 2.16 -11.04
C ALA A 232 -5.40 0.67 -10.69
N CYS A 233 -4.29 -0.05 -10.56
CA CYS A 233 -4.34 -1.47 -10.18
C CYS A 233 -4.56 -1.64 -8.67
N VAL A 234 -5.34 -2.65 -8.30
CA VAL A 234 -5.75 -2.90 -6.92
C VAL A 234 -5.28 -4.29 -6.49
N GLY A 235 -4.18 -4.32 -5.72
CA GLY A 235 -3.86 -5.42 -4.81
C GLY A 235 -4.44 -5.07 -3.45
N GLY A 236 -3.58 -4.74 -2.47
CA GLY A 236 -4.06 -4.09 -1.24
C GLY A 236 -4.62 -2.67 -1.43
N GLY A 237 -4.27 -2.00 -2.55
CA GLY A 237 -4.94 -0.77 -3.01
C GLY A 237 -4.20 0.56 -2.81
N SER A 238 -2.93 0.54 -2.35
CA SER A 238 -2.25 1.77 -1.92
C SER A 238 -1.94 2.79 -3.03
N ASN A 239 -1.56 2.33 -4.23
CA ASN A 239 -1.40 3.24 -5.38
C ASN A 239 -2.75 3.80 -5.83
N ALA A 240 -3.77 2.96 -5.84
CA ALA A 240 -5.10 3.29 -6.33
C ALA A 240 -5.74 4.36 -5.45
N ILE A 241 -5.80 4.16 -4.13
CA ILE A 241 -6.36 5.19 -3.27
C ILE A 241 -5.50 6.46 -3.26
N GLY A 242 -4.17 6.33 -3.38
CA GLY A 242 -3.27 7.47 -3.49
C GLY A 242 -3.58 8.39 -4.66
N ILE A 243 -3.88 7.82 -5.83
CA ILE A 243 -4.29 8.62 -7.00
C ILE A 243 -5.77 9.02 -6.93
N PHE A 244 -6.67 8.15 -6.46
CA PHE A 244 -8.11 8.40 -6.41
C PHE A 244 -8.50 9.48 -5.39
N HIS A 245 -7.83 9.53 -4.23
CA HIS A 245 -8.27 10.33 -3.08
C HIS A 245 -8.54 11.79 -3.45
N ARG A 246 -7.72 12.39 -4.33
CA ARG A 246 -7.90 13.78 -4.74
C ARG A 246 -9.12 14.02 -5.64
N PHE A 247 -9.61 12.98 -6.31
CA PHE A 247 -10.72 13.01 -7.28
C PHE A 247 -12.04 12.46 -6.72
N ILE A 248 -12.09 11.93 -5.49
CA ILE A 248 -13.32 11.37 -4.88
C ILE A 248 -14.49 12.38 -4.90
N ALA A 249 -14.19 13.66 -4.66
CA ALA A 249 -15.20 14.72 -4.64
C ALA A 249 -15.54 15.29 -6.04
N ASP A 250 -14.80 14.90 -7.08
CA ASP A 250 -15.04 15.38 -8.45
C ASP A 250 -16.03 14.43 -9.16
N GLU A 251 -17.35 14.61 -8.97
CA GLU A 251 -18.42 13.68 -9.43
C GLU A 251 -18.38 13.32 -10.93
N GLY A 252 -17.80 14.19 -11.77
CA GLY A 252 -17.62 13.93 -13.21
C GLY A 252 -16.46 13.00 -13.55
N VAL A 253 -15.64 12.61 -12.57
CA VAL A 253 -14.44 11.79 -12.75
C VAL A 253 -14.74 10.35 -12.29
N ARG A 254 -14.73 9.40 -13.22
CA ARG A 254 -14.90 7.98 -12.89
C ARG A 254 -13.63 7.44 -12.23
N LEU A 255 -13.76 6.73 -11.11
CA LEU A 255 -12.66 6.04 -10.44
C LEU A 255 -12.79 4.54 -10.72
N ILE A 256 -11.75 3.94 -11.31
CA ILE A 256 -11.81 2.54 -11.77
C ILE A 256 -10.60 1.77 -11.22
N GLY A 257 -10.85 0.92 -10.23
CA GLY A 257 -9.89 -0.05 -9.71
C GLY A 257 -9.83 -1.30 -10.60
N LEU A 258 -8.62 -1.76 -10.90
CA LEU A 258 -8.37 -2.95 -11.72
C LEU A 258 -7.71 -4.04 -10.88
N GLU A 259 -8.47 -5.07 -10.52
CA GLU A 259 -7.97 -6.23 -9.75
C GLU A 259 -7.36 -7.31 -10.66
N ALA A 260 -6.60 -8.24 -10.09
CA ALA A 260 -5.98 -9.31 -10.85
C ALA A 260 -6.96 -10.47 -11.13
N GLY A 261 -7.38 -10.62 -12.39
CA GLY A 261 -8.28 -11.69 -12.84
C GLY A 261 -7.67 -13.10 -12.87
N GLY A 262 -6.34 -13.23 -12.71
CA GLY A 262 -5.64 -14.53 -12.74
C GLY A 262 -5.92 -15.32 -14.03
N ASP A 263 -6.29 -16.60 -13.87
CA ASP A 263 -6.67 -17.47 -14.99
C ASP A 263 -8.13 -17.27 -15.43
N GLY A 264 -8.87 -16.39 -14.73
CA GLY A 264 -10.31 -16.15 -14.87
C GLY A 264 -10.99 -16.18 -13.50
N VAL A 265 -11.91 -15.26 -13.23
CA VAL A 265 -12.60 -15.19 -11.92
C VAL A 265 -13.43 -16.46 -11.67
N GLU A 266 -14.07 -16.96 -12.73
CA GLU A 266 -14.85 -18.20 -12.74
C GLU A 266 -14.03 -19.46 -12.46
N THR A 267 -12.70 -19.41 -12.59
CA THR A 267 -11.82 -20.56 -12.33
C THR A 267 -11.49 -20.73 -10.85
N GLY A 268 -11.78 -19.72 -10.02
CA GLY A 268 -11.30 -19.63 -8.64
C GLY A 268 -9.80 -19.36 -8.49
N ARG A 269 -9.05 -19.25 -9.59
CA ARG A 269 -7.62 -18.93 -9.61
C ARG A 269 -7.42 -17.46 -9.99
N HIS A 270 -7.75 -16.56 -9.06
CA HIS A 270 -7.66 -15.10 -9.24
C HIS A 270 -7.28 -14.39 -7.93
N ALA A 271 -7.06 -13.08 -8.01
CA ALA A 271 -6.92 -12.18 -6.87
C ALA A 271 -7.88 -10.97 -6.98
N ALA A 272 -9.01 -11.17 -7.68
CA ALA A 272 -10.09 -10.19 -7.79
C ALA A 272 -10.99 -10.21 -6.55
N THR A 273 -10.56 -9.52 -5.49
CA THR A 273 -11.13 -9.60 -4.14
C THR A 273 -12.51 -8.97 -4.02
N ILE A 274 -12.74 -7.78 -4.59
CA ILE A 274 -14.05 -7.12 -4.60
C ILE A 274 -14.98 -7.87 -5.56
N SER A 275 -14.47 -8.25 -6.73
CA SER A 275 -15.28 -8.88 -7.78
C SER A 275 -15.70 -10.32 -7.46
N GLY A 276 -14.88 -11.08 -6.74
CA GLY A 276 -15.10 -12.50 -6.47
C GLY A 276 -15.08 -12.90 -4.99
N GLY A 277 -14.89 -11.95 -4.07
CA GLY A 277 -14.86 -12.18 -2.63
C GLY A 277 -16.15 -11.75 -1.93
N SER A 278 -16.08 -11.69 -0.60
CA SER A 278 -17.18 -11.22 0.23
C SER A 278 -16.65 -10.49 1.48
N PRO A 279 -17.49 -9.70 2.18
CA PRO A 279 -17.09 -9.04 3.42
C PRO A 279 -16.61 -10.04 4.48
N GLY A 280 -15.43 -9.79 5.05
CA GLY A 280 -14.78 -10.64 6.05
C GLY A 280 -13.70 -9.87 6.82
N VAL A 281 -13.01 -10.56 7.71
CA VAL A 281 -11.90 -9.99 8.51
C VAL A 281 -10.62 -10.73 8.16
N LEU A 282 -9.61 -9.99 7.68
CA LEU A 282 -8.30 -10.53 7.37
C LEU A 282 -7.22 -9.51 7.77
N HIS A 283 -6.13 -10.00 8.35
CA HIS A 283 -4.96 -9.20 8.72
C HIS A 283 -5.31 -7.92 9.49
N GLY A 284 -6.22 -8.00 10.47
CA GLY A 284 -6.51 -6.90 11.37
C GLY A 284 -7.59 -5.92 10.90
N THR A 285 -8.22 -6.13 9.74
CA THR A 285 -9.23 -5.21 9.19
C THR A 285 -10.43 -5.93 8.61
N ARG A 286 -11.61 -5.31 8.72
CA ARG A 286 -12.83 -5.76 8.04
C ARG A 286 -12.90 -5.13 6.66
N SER A 287 -12.95 -5.96 5.62
CA SER A 287 -12.98 -5.55 4.20
C SER A 287 -13.56 -6.67 3.33
N TYR A 288 -13.43 -6.61 2.01
CA TYR A 288 -13.62 -7.77 1.15
C TYR A 288 -12.42 -8.73 1.23
N VAL A 289 -12.71 -10.02 1.22
CA VAL A 289 -11.74 -11.12 1.30
C VAL A 289 -12.19 -12.26 0.38
N LEU A 290 -11.24 -12.91 -0.29
CA LEU A 290 -11.48 -14.22 -0.91
C LEU A 290 -11.56 -15.28 0.19
N GLN A 291 -12.76 -15.78 0.47
CA GLN A 291 -13.02 -16.74 1.54
C GLN A 291 -14.08 -17.77 1.14
N ASP A 292 -13.97 -18.97 1.71
CA ASP A 292 -14.95 -20.04 1.49
C ASP A 292 -16.20 -19.87 2.37
N ALA A 293 -17.16 -20.80 2.24
CA ALA A 293 -18.40 -20.78 3.01
C ALA A 293 -18.22 -20.89 4.54
N ASN A 294 -17.05 -21.33 5.01
CA ASN A 294 -16.69 -21.43 6.41
C ASN A 294 -15.85 -20.23 6.90
N GLY A 295 -15.65 -19.22 6.05
CA GLY A 295 -14.82 -18.05 6.35
C GLY A 295 -13.32 -18.33 6.32
N GLN A 296 -12.88 -19.45 5.73
CA GLN A 296 -11.45 -19.71 5.55
C GLN A 296 -10.93 -18.93 4.34
N THR A 297 -9.79 -18.26 4.50
CA THR A 297 -9.15 -17.51 3.40
C THR A 297 -8.76 -18.47 2.27
N VAL A 298 -9.24 -18.17 1.07
CA VAL A 298 -8.88 -18.88 -0.16
C VAL A 298 -7.55 -18.34 -0.67
N GLU A 299 -6.71 -19.23 -1.20
CA GLU A 299 -5.44 -18.84 -1.82
C GLU A 299 -5.71 -18.01 -3.08
N SER A 300 -5.12 -16.83 -3.15
CA SER A 300 -5.19 -15.98 -4.34
C SER A 300 -4.24 -16.49 -5.43
N HIS A 301 -4.51 -16.12 -6.69
CA HIS A 301 -3.60 -16.42 -7.79
C HIS A 301 -3.47 -15.24 -8.76
N SER A 302 -2.22 -14.84 -9.03
CA SER A 302 -1.91 -13.86 -10.07
C SER A 302 -0.51 -14.09 -10.61
N ILE A 303 -0.29 -13.80 -11.89
CA ILE A 303 1.06 -13.71 -12.46
C ILE A 303 1.86 -12.57 -11.82
N SER A 304 1.19 -11.55 -11.29
CA SER A 304 1.81 -10.40 -10.63
C SER A 304 1.80 -10.59 -9.11
N ALA A 305 2.97 -10.89 -8.53
CA ALA A 305 3.14 -11.03 -7.08
C ALA A 305 2.72 -9.79 -6.27
N GLY A 306 2.68 -8.60 -6.88
CA GLY A 306 2.20 -7.37 -6.23
C GLY A 306 0.69 -7.25 -6.12
N LEU A 307 -0.05 -8.07 -6.88
CA LEU A 307 -1.50 -8.14 -6.89
C LEU A 307 -2.03 -9.47 -6.33
N ASP A 308 -1.14 -10.43 -6.07
CA ASP A 308 -1.49 -11.75 -5.52
C ASP A 308 -1.75 -11.66 -4.01
N TYR A 309 -2.91 -11.08 -3.66
CA TYR A 309 -3.34 -10.88 -2.28
C TYR A 309 -4.85 -11.11 -2.16
N PRO A 310 -5.33 -11.94 -1.22
CA PRO A 310 -6.74 -12.31 -1.12
C PRO A 310 -7.62 -11.27 -0.39
N GLY A 311 -7.06 -10.12 -0.03
CA GLY A 311 -7.78 -9.03 0.65
C GLY A 311 -7.70 -7.72 -0.13
N VAL A 312 -8.39 -6.69 0.35
CA VAL A 312 -8.32 -5.32 -0.20
C VAL A 312 -8.45 -4.30 0.93
N GLY A 313 -7.91 -3.10 0.75
CA GLY A 313 -8.04 -2.02 1.74
C GLY A 313 -9.49 -1.62 2.02
N PRO A 314 -9.86 -1.28 3.27
CA PRO A 314 -11.25 -1.04 3.67
C PRO A 314 -11.87 0.20 3.02
N GLU A 315 -11.07 1.21 2.65
CA GLU A 315 -11.58 2.40 1.95
C GLU A 315 -11.98 2.08 0.50
N HIS A 316 -11.35 1.09 -0.15
CA HIS A 316 -11.80 0.60 -1.46
C HIS A 316 -13.12 -0.16 -1.34
N ALA A 317 -13.28 -0.98 -0.29
CA ALA A 317 -14.54 -1.64 0.00
C ALA A 317 -15.67 -0.63 0.23
N TYR A 318 -15.38 0.45 0.97
CA TYR A 318 -16.34 1.54 1.20
C TYR A 318 -16.68 2.32 -0.07
N LEU A 319 -15.70 2.61 -0.94
CA LEU A 319 -15.94 3.35 -2.18
C LEU A 319 -16.65 2.51 -3.27
N HIS A 320 -16.57 1.20 -3.16
CA HIS A 320 -17.28 0.28 -4.06
C HIS A 320 -18.78 0.20 -3.75
N ASP A 321 -19.12 0.21 -2.45
CA ASP A 321 -20.50 0.08 -1.94
C ASP A 321 -21.28 1.41 -1.96
#